data_AF-X6EFI4-F1
#
_entry.id   AF-X6EFI4-F1
#
_cell.length_a   1.000
_cell.length_b   1.000
_cell.length_c   1.000
_cell.angle_alpha   90.00
_cell.angle_beta   90.00
_cell.angle_gamma   90.00
#
_symmetry.space_group_name_H-M   'P 1'
#
loop_
_entity.id
_entity.type
_entity.pdbx_description
1 polymer ?
#
loop_
_entity_poly.entity_id
_entity_poly.type
_entity_poly.pdbx_seq_one_letter_code
_entity_poly.pdbx_strand_id
1 'polypeptide(L)'
;MHVKTLTSQNRRALLTARKLLQGKAIATENDIRALLRNFGLKVGNVGVVKFEERIRELVDDMADLQEVMDPLLTARRKLREEFSRLHKVLDISQR
;
A
#
# COMPACT_ATOMS: atom_id res chain seq x y z
N MET A 1 37.63 -9.84 9.61
CA MET A 1 36.88 -9.25 8.47
C MET A 1 35.73 -10.18 8.12
N HIS A 2 34.50 -9.91 8.58
CA HIS A 2 33.35 -10.78 8.30
C HIS A 2 32.77 -10.42 6.93
N VAL A 3 33.04 -11.24 5.91
CA VAL A 3 32.47 -11.08 4.58
C VAL A 3 30.96 -11.32 4.70
N LYS A 4 30.18 -10.24 4.64
CA LYS A 4 28.71 -10.33 4.56
C LYS A 4 28.38 -11.10 3.28
N THR A 5 28.07 -12.38 3.43
CA THR A 5 27.76 -13.29 2.31
C THR A 5 26.66 -12.66 1.43
N LEU A 6 26.73 -12.89 0.12
CA LEU A 6 25.76 -12.40 -0.85
C LEU A 6 24.31 -12.72 -0.41
N THR A 7 24.10 -13.88 0.21
CA THR A 7 22.84 -14.30 0.84
C THR A 7 22.33 -13.31 1.90
N SER A 8 23.20 -12.82 2.79
CA SER A 8 22.85 -11.81 3.80
C SER A 8 22.54 -10.44 3.18
N GLN A 9 23.17 -10.09 2.05
CA GLN A 9 22.87 -8.86 1.31
C GLN A 9 21.50 -8.95 0.64
N ASN A 10 21.23 -10.05 -0.08
CA ASN A 10 19.94 -10.30 -0.73
C ASN A 10 18.77 -10.32 0.26
N ARG A 11 18.94 -10.97 1.43
CA ARG A 11 17.92 -10.98 2.49
C ARG A 11 17.62 -9.57 3.02
N ARG A 12 18.64 -8.75 3.26
CA ARG A 12 18.45 -7.36 3.73
C ARG A 12 17.78 -6.50 2.66
N ALA A 13 18.14 -6.67 1.39
CA ALA A 13 17.49 -5.99 0.28
C ALA A 13 15.99 -6.33 0.22
N LEU A 14 15.63 -7.61 0.33
CA LEU A 14 14.24 -8.07 0.33
C LEU A 14 13.42 -7.49 1.50
N LEU A 15 13.97 -7.53 2.71
CA LEU A 15 13.32 -6.95 3.90
C LEU A 15 13.11 -5.44 3.76
N THR A 16 14.10 -4.74 3.22
CA THR A 16 14.05 -3.29 2.98
C THR A 16 12.99 -2.95 1.94
N ALA A 17 12.99 -3.66 0.80
CA ALA A 17 12.00 -3.48 -0.26
C ALA A 17 10.58 -3.77 0.23
N ARG A 18 10.37 -4.83 1.02
CA ARG A 18 9.07 -5.13 1.64
C ARG A 18 8.60 -3.99 2.54
N LYS A 19 9.47 -3.47 3.42
CA LYS A 19 9.13 -2.33 4.30
C LYS A 19 8.82 -1.07 3.49
N LEU A 20 9.55 -0.82 2.41
CA LEU A 20 9.34 0.32 1.51
C LEU A 20 7.94 0.27 0.88
N LEU A 21 7.55 -0.87 0.29
CA LEU A 21 6.23 -1.04 -0.33
C LEU A 21 5.09 -0.86 0.68
N GLN A 22 5.24 -1.40 1.90
CA GLN A 22 4.27 -1.22 2.97
C GLN A 22 4.13 0.26 3.35
N GLY A 23 5.26 0.95 3.55
CA GLY A 23 5.27 2.37 3.91
C GLY A 23 4.63 3.24 2.84
N LYS A 24 4.91 2.96 1.56
CA LYS A 24 4.28 3.67 0.44
C LYS A 24 2.78 3.42 0.37
N ALA A 25 2.31 2.20 0.57
CA ALA A 25 0.87 1.91 0.60
C ALA A 25 0.15 2.67 1.73
N ILE A 26 0.75 2.71 2.94
CA ILE A 26 0.21 3.47 4.08
C ILE A 26 0.20 4.97 3.81
N ALA A 27 1.27 5.50 3.21
CA ALA A 27 1.34 6.91 2.82
C ALA A 27 0.22 7.27 1.83
N THR A 28 0.04 6.46 0.78
CA THR A 28 -1.05 6.65 -0.19
C THR A 28 -2.43 6.61 0.48
N GLU A 29 -2.68 5.69 1.41
CA GLU A 29 -3.94 5.70 2.17
C GLU A 29 -4.15 6.98 2.97
N ASN A 30 -3.10 7.52 3.59
CA ASN A 30 -3.17 8.75 4.37
C ASN A 30 -3.39 9.98 3.49
N ASP A 31 -2.75 10.03 2.32
CA ASP A 31 -2.92 11.09 1.33
C ASP A 31 -4.36 11.07 0.79
N ILE A 32 -4.91 9.89 0.47
CA ILE A 32 -6.33 9.72 0.08
C ILE A 32 -7.25 10.25 1.18
N ARG A 33 -7.01 9.86 2.45
CA ARG A 33 -7.80 10.38 3.58
C ARG A 33 -7.69 11.91 3.70
N ALA A 34 -6.53 12.49 3.39
CA ALA A 34 -6.33 13.95 3.43
C ALA A 34 -7.08 14.66 2.32
N LEU A 35 -7.04 14.12 1.09
CA LEU A 35 -7.79 14.65 -0.04
C LEU A 35 -9.30 14.65 0.24
N LEU A 36 -9.84 13.52 0.72
CA LEU A 36 -11.27 13.40 1.04
C LEU A 36 -11.73 14.36 2.14
N ARG A 37 -10.87 14.68 3.12
CA ARG A 37 -11.19 15.67 4.14
C ARG A 37 -11.45 17.06 3.57
N ASN A 38 -10.82 17.44 2.45
CA ASN A 38 -11.06 18.73 1.80
C ASN A 38 -12.47 18.84 1.22
N PHE A 39 -13.12 17.70 0.95
CA PHE A 39 -14.51 17.61 0.50
C PHE A 39 -15.49 17.34 1.65
N GLY A 40 -15.04 17.40 2.91
CA GLY A 40 -15.86 17.07 4.08
C GLY A 40 -16.12 15.57 4.29
N LEU A 41 -15.53 14.70 3.46
CA LEU A 41 -15.73 13.25 3.52
C LEU A 41 -14.79 12.61 4.55
N LYS A 42 -15.36 11.74 5.41
CA LYS A 42 -14.61 11.03 6.45
C LYS A 42 -14.58 9.53 6.19
N VAL A 43 -13.38 9.00 5.97
CA VAL A 43 -13.16 7.56 5.75
C VAL A 43 -13.52 6.71 6.97
N GLY A 44 -13.23 7.20 8.18
CA GLY A 44 -13.45 6.46 9.42
C GLY A 44 -12.44 5.33 9.64
N ASN A 45 -12.67 4.51 10.66
CA ASN A 45 -11.87 3.31 10.92
C ASN A 45 -12.31 2.20 9.97
N VAL A 46 -11.45 1.83 9.03
CA VAL A 46 -11.72 0.77 8.05
C VAL A 46 -10.52 -0.16 7.96
N GLY A 47 -10.80 -1.46 7.91
CA GLY A 47 -9.75 -2.47 7.73
C GLY A 47 -9.08 -2.33 6.36
N VAL A 48 -7.82 -2.76 6.27
CA VAL A 48 -7.01 -2.63 5.06
C VAL A 48 -7.65 -3.25 3.82
N VAL A 49 -8.41 -4.34 3.99
CA VAL A 49 -9.12 -5.02 2.89
C VAL A 49 -10.29 -4.17 2.36
N LYS A 50 -11.06 -3.55 3.26
CA LYS A 50 -12.26 -2.76 2.93
C LYS A 50 -11.97 -1.30 2.60
N PHE A 51 -10.72 -0.85 2.72
CA PHE A 51 -10.37 0.55 2.51
C PHE A 51 -10.80 1.05 1.13
N GLU A 52 -10.52 0.27 0.08
CA GLU A 52 -10.82 0.66 -1.30
C GLU A 52 -12.32 0.74 -1.58
N GLU A 53 -13.07 -0.27 -1.14
CA GLU A 53 -14.54 -0.30 -1.18
C GLU A 53 -15.13 0.93 -0.48
N ARG A 54 -14.65 1.23 0.73
CA ARG A 54 -15.08 2.40 1.50
C ARG A 54 -14.81 3.72 0.79
N ILE A 55 -13.69 3.85 0.07
CA ILE A 55 -13.43 5.07 -0.70
C ILE A 55 -14.45 5.19 -1.82
N ARG A 56 -14.71 4.13 -2.58
CA ARG A 56 -15.70 4.15 -3.66
C ARG A 56 -17.10 4.51 -3.16
N GLU A 57 -17.54 3.92 -2.05
CA GLU A 57 -18.81 4.29 -1.40
C GLU A 57 -18.91 5.78 -1.07
N LEU A 58 -17.81 6.38 -0.58
CA LEU A 58 -17.82 7.78 -0.15
C LEU A 58 -17.87 8.77 -1.31
N VAL A 59 -17.46 8.34 -2.51
CA VAL A 59 -17.37 9.21 -3.68
C VAL A 59 -18.40 8.85 -4.76
N ASP A 60 -19.33 7.93 -4.49
CA ASP A 60 -20.26 7.36 -5.48
C ASP A 60 -21.15 8.41 -6.17
N ASP A 61 -21.48 9.49 -5.46
CA ASP A 61 -22.28 10.61 -5.99
C ASP A 61 -21.42 11.75 -6.61
N MET A 62 -20.10 11.58 -6.72
CA MET A 62 -19.15 12.62 -7.13
C MET A 62 -18.21 12.13 -8.24
N ALA A 63 -18.68 12.14 -9.50
CA ALA A 63 -17.95 11.63 -10.66
C ALA A 63 -16.52 12.20 -10.78
N ASP A 64 -16.33 13.52 -10.66
CA ASP A 64 -15.00 14.15 -10.74
C ASP A 64 -14.05 13.61 -9.66
N LEU A 65 -14.57 13.34 -8.45
CA LEU A 65 -13.76 12.82 -7.36
C LEU A 65 -13.45 11.33 -7.53
N GLN A 66 -14.35 10.56 -8.15
CA GLN A 66 -14.08 9.17 -8.53
C GLN A 66 -12.90 9.08 -9.51
N GLU A 67 -12.90 9.91 -10.55
CA GLU A 67 -11.82 9.95 -11.54
C GLU A 67 -10.45 10.24 -10.89
N VAL A 68 -10.43 11.07 -9.85
CA VAL A 68 -9.20 11.36 -9.08
C VAL A 68 -8.84 10.20 -8.13
N MET A 69 -9.82 9.56 -7.49
CA MET A 69 -9.57 8.50 -6.50
C MET A 69 -9.13 7.19 -7.14
N ASP A 70 -9.66 6.82 -8.30
CA ASP A 70 -9.38 5.55 -8.97
C ASP A 70 -7.89 5.28 -9.26
N PRO A 71 -7.09 6.21 -9.82
CA PRO A 71 -5.66 5.98 -10.00
C PRO A 71 -4.91 5.86 -8.68
N LEU A 72 -5.33 6.57 -7.62
CA LEU A 72 -4.71 6.48 -6.29
C LEU A 72 -5.00 5.12 -5.64
N LEU A 73 -6.24 4.64 -5.77
CA LEU A 73 -6.64 3.30 -5.31
C LEU A 73 -5.91 2.21 -6.08
N THR A 74 -5.74 2.39 -7.40
CA THR A 74 -4.97 1.48 -8.25
C THR A 74 -3.49 1.41 -7.82
N ALA A 75 -2.85 2.56 -7.60
CA ALA A 75 -1.47 2.62 -7.11
C ALA A 75 -1.33 1.92 -5.74
N ARG A 76 -2.24 2.20 -4.80
CA ARG A 76 -2.29 1.54 -3.49
C ARG A 76 -2.42 0.02 -3.64
N ARG A 77 -3.36 -0.45 -4.47
CA ARG A 77 -3.57 -1.88 -4.71
C ARG A 77 -2.29 -2.54 -5.24
N LYS A 78 -1.63 -1.89 -6.20
CA LYS A 78 -0.40 -2.42 -6.78
C LYS A 78 0.75 -2.52 -5.76
N LEU A 79 0.92 -1.51 -4.91
CA LEU A 79 1.90 -1.55 -3.81
C LEU A 79 1.64 -2.72 -2.85
N ARG A 80 0.37 -3.01 -2.55
CA ARG A 80 -0.06 -4.11 -1.67
C ARG A 80 0.13 -5.49 -2.31
N GLU A 81 -0.13 -5.61 -3.60
CA GLU A 81 0.14 -6.83 -4.38
C GLU A 81 1.63 -7.17 -4.39
N GLU A 82 2.47 -6.18 -4.72
CA GLU A 82 3.92 -6.39 -4.75
C GLU A 82 4.50 -6.62 -3.36
N PHE A 83 3.97 -5.97 -2.31
CA PHE A 83 4.29 -6.31 -0.93
C PHE A 83 4.01 -7.78 -0.62
N SER A 84 2.83 -8.27 -0.99
CA SER A 84 2.44 -9.67 -0.78
C SER A 84 3.34 -10.63 -1.56
N ARG A 85 3.75 -10.24 -2.78
CA ARG A 85 4.72 -11.00 -3.58
C ARG A 85 6.07 -11.10 -2.89
N LEU A 86 6.64 -9.97 -2.43
CA LEU A 86 7.92 -9.98 -1.71
C LEU A 86 7.83 -10.74 -0.38
N HIS A 87 6.68 -10.69 0.30
CA HIS A 87 6.47 -11.47 1.51
C HIS A 87 6.54 -12.98 1.25
N LYS A 88 5.91 -13.47 0.18
CA LYS A 88 5.98 -14.88 -0.21
C LYS A 88 7.41 -15.33 -0.54
N VAL A 89 8.18 -14.48 -1.24
CA VAL A 89 9.60 -14.76 -1.52
C VAL A 89 10.41 -14.89 -0.24
N LEU A 90 10.13 -14.03 0.75
CA LEU A 90 10.79 -14.10 2.06
C LEU A 90 10.46 -15.40 2.79
N ASP A 91 9.21 -15.85 2.74
CA ASP A 91 8.75 -17.07 3.41
C ASP A 91 9.37 -18.33 2.76
N ILE A 92 9.51 -18.34 1.44
CA ILE A 92 10.19 -19.44 0.70
C ILE A 92 11.69 -19.45 1.00
N SER A 93 12.33 -18.28 1.09
CA SER A 93 13.78 -18.16 1.34
C SER A 93 14.20 -18.50 2.79
N GLN A 94 13.25 -18.81 3.67
CA GLN A 94 13.48 -19.23 5.06
C GLN A 94 13.23 -20.73 5.31
N ARG A 95 12.84 -21.49 4.28
CA ARG A 95 12.81 -22.95 4.29
C ARG A 95 14.12 -23.50 3.75
#